data_AF-A0A2L0F053-F1
#
_entry.id   AF-A0A2L0F053-F1
#
_cell.length_a   1.000
_cell.length_b   1.000
_cell.length_c   1.000
_cell.angle_alpha   90.00
_cell.angle_beta   90.00
_cell.angle_gamma   90.00
#
_symmetry.space_group_name_H-M   'P 1'
#
loop_
_entity.id
_entity.type
_entity.pdbx_description
1 polymer ?
#
loop_
_entity_poly.entity_id
_entity_poly.type
_entity_poly.pdbx_seq_one_letter_code
_entity_poly.pdbx_strand_id
1 'polypeptide(L)'
;MPDRSARPRLERPPLIHTRDLEAARLLLATIYGDLTADVVGRGHRFEWRATPVDMGPVSLFSGAIASGMCLRGVTSGYTVSMATSGSVRAASSRSAAEIAPDRSAAVFSPGARSEWSAEGPARPLTLLVEARYLEAQLEALTGVAIRGPLAFSLSMPTTDGPGTFLARLCRFLSTETERAGRALGHPVVMASLGEAVARALLFGQPHDHAHLLEKAAPPSSRSVVRLVEEYLDAHAQGPIGTTDLTTLAGASMASIDGAFFAHRGATPWDFLRKRRLLLARERLLLAAPGETAASVAHAAGYLRVERFGAAYAAQFGETPAETRRRGLLATEAPPRPRPRATSPCPRGAEAATVFLVHRDPSWRGAAAGLLQEAGHAVQAFASSLAFLEAARGVGAGCVVLDVHLPDVNGLEVRALLREEGCALPVVFTSDDGDVAVAVEAMKAGAVDFLAEPLDAEALLAAVARALARDAEARAARAEVEALAARLAALSPRQREVCERVARGMLNKQIAAELGISASAVRLYRAEGMEKLGVASAAELASLFARLERVTG
;
A
#
# COMPACT_ATOMS: atom_id res chain seq x y z
N MET A 1 -8.65 47.52 -8.46
CA MET A 1 -8.04 46.52 -9.36
C MET A 1 -6.90 45.86 -8.60
N PRO A 2 -6.89 44.54 -8.39
CA PRO A 2 -5.82 43.89 -7.66
C PRO A 2 -4.63 43.63 -8.59
N ASP A 3 -3.45 43.98 -8.09
CA ASP A 3 -2.14 43.75 -8.68
C ASP A 3 -1.86 42.25 -8.82
N ARG A 4 -1.43 41.84 -10.01
CA ARG A 4 -1.27 40.45 -10.49
C ARG A 4 0.20 39.99 -10.47
N SER A 5 1.03 40.52 -9.58
CA SER A 5 2.49 40.30 -9.66
C SER A 5 3.15 39.77 -8.37
N ALA A 6 2.67 38.62 -7.87
CA ALA A 6 3.49 37.74 -7.03
C ALA A 6 3.12 36.27 -7.31
N ARG A 7 3.70 35.70 -8.37
CA ARG A 7 3.61 34.26 -8.65
C ARG A 7 4.54 33.51 -7.67
N PRO A 8 4.12 32.38 -7.08
CA PRO A 8 5.00 31.55 -6.28
C PRO A 8 6.11 31.00 -7.18
N ARG A 9 7.36 31.17 -6.76
CA ARG A 9 8.53 30.58 -7.41
C ARG A 9 8.44 29.07 -7.24
N LEU A 10 8.57 28.33 -8.35
CA LEU A 10 8.66 26.87 -8.36
C LEU A 10 9.84 26.44 -7.48
N GLU A 11 9.56 25.73 -6.40
CA GLU A 11 10.57 25.05 -5.59
C GLU A 11 11.27 24.00 -6.46
N ARG A 12 12.59 24.10 -6.56
CA ARG A 12 13.43 23.12 -7.25
C ARG A 12 13.43 21.82 -6.45
N PRO A 13 13.52 20.63 -7.08
CA PRO A 13 13.73 19.37 -6.35
C PRO A 13 14.95 19.48 -5.43
N PRO A 14 14.94 18.86 -4.25
CA PRO A 14 15.99 19.03 -3.24
C PRO A 14 17.34 18.57 -3.80
N LEU A 15 18.23 19.52 -4.04
CA LEU A 15 19.57 19.25 -4.54
C LEU A 15 20.40 18.65 -3.41
N ILE A 16 20.75 17.37 -3.52
CA ILE A 16 21.81 16.80 -2.69
C ILE A 16 23.11 17.37 -3.22
N HIS A 17 23.84 18.11 -2.40
CA HIS A 17 25.17 18.63 -2.73
C HIS A 17 26.07 18.50 -1.51
N THR A 18 27.12 17.69 -1.63
CA THR A 18 28.13 17.56 -0.57
C THR A 18 29.53 17.51 -1.16
N ARG A 19 30.47 18.06 -0.39
CA ARG A 19 31.92 17.96 -0.60
C ARG A 19 32.61 17.16 0.50
N ASP A 20 31.83 16.66 1.45
CA ASP A 20 32.28 15.78 2.51
C ASP A 20 32.00 14.32 2.10
N LEU A 21 33.05 13.51 2.12
CA LEU A 21 33.01 12.10 1.76
C LEU A 21 32.22 11.29 2.78
N GLU A 22 32.29 11.61 4.08
CA GLU A 22 31.54 10.88 5.11
C GLU A 22 30.04 11.17 5.00
N ALA A 23 29.66 12.44 4.83
CA ALA A 23 28.27 12.79 4.52
C ALA A 23 27.77 12.08 3.24
N ALA A 24 28.60 11.99 2.20
CA ALA A 24 28.23 11.23 1.00
C ALA A 24 28.09 9.72 1.25
N ARG A 25 28.97 9.11 2.06
CA ARG A 25 28.86 7.70 2.45
C ARG A 25 27.54 7.42 3.15
N LEU A 26 27.15 8.26 4.11
CA LEU A 26 25.88 8.13 4.83
C LEU A 26 24.67 8.26 3.91
N LEU A 27 24.68 9.25 3.01
CA LEU A 27 23.58 9.47 2.06
C LEU A 27 23.49 8.33 1.03
N LEU A 28 24.61 7.89 0.48
CA LEU A 28 24.65 6.76 -0.45
C LEU A 28 24.21 5.47 0.25
N ALA A 29 24.58 5.27 1.52
CA ALA A 29 24.16 4.12 2.29
C ALA A 29 22.63 4.13 2.55
N THR A 30 22.09 5.31 2.80
CA THR A 30 20.64 5.50 3.01
C THR A 30 19.86 5.27 1.71
N ILE A 31 20.36 5.78 0.58
CA ILE A 31 19.67 5.71 -0.71
C ILE A 31 19.77 4.30 -1.32
N TYR A 32 20.96 3.72 -1.35
CA TYR A 32 21.23 2.52 -2.14
C TYR A 32 21.41 1.24 -1.31
N GLY A 33 21.53 1.33 0.02
CA GLY A 33 21.78 0.19 0.91
C GLY A 33 23.22 0.14 1.43
N ASP A 34 23.76 -1.04 1.71
CA ASP A 34 25.10 -1.18 2.32
C ASP A 34 26.21 -0.95 1.27
N LEU A 35 26.40 0.31 0.84
CA LEU A 35 27.44 0.76 -0.07
C LEU A 35 28.49 1.62 0.65
N THR A 36 29.75 1.29 0.43
CA THR A 36 30.91 2.09 0.83
C THR A 36 31.40 2.92 -0.34
N ALA A 37 31.76 4.19 -0.10
CA ALA A 37 32.22 5.11 -1.13
C ALA A 37 33.68 5.53 -0.90
N ASP A 38 34.51 5.46 -1.93
CA ASP A 38 35.92 5.87 -1.89
C ASP A 38 36.24 6.83 -3.04
N VAL A 39 37.13 7.79 -2.81
CA VAL A 39 37.61 8.71 -3.86
C VAL A 39 38.74 8.04 -4.64
N VAL A 40 38.65 8.10 -5.97
CA VAL A 40 39.65 7.55 -6.88
C VAL A 40 40.47 8.70 -7.49
N GLY A 41 41.80 8.57 -7.46
CA GLY A 41 42.75 9.57 -7.99
C GLY A 41 43.35 10.50 -6.94
N ARG A 42 44.55 11.05 -7.21
CA ARG A 42 45.26 11.97 -6.30
C ARG A 42 44.94 13.42 -6.65
N GLY A 43 44.53 14.23 -5.67
CA GLY A 43 44.53 15.71 -5.76
C GLY A 43 43.22 16.42 -6.11
N HIS A 44 42.08 15.73 -6.19
CA HIS A 44 40.79 16.36 -6.47
C HIS A 44 39.95 16.57 -5.20
N ARG A 45 39.27 17.71 -5.09
CA ARG A 45 38.24 17.93 -4.05
C ARG A 45 37.00 17.12 -4.42
N PHE A 46 36.57 16.23 -3.52
CA PHE A 46 35.34 15.47 -3.69
C PHE A 46 34.16 16.43 -3.80
N GLU A 47 33.31 16.22 -4.80
CA GLU A 47 32.05 16.94 -4.96
C GLU A 47 31.06 16.00 -5.62
N TRP A 48 29.97 15.71 -4.91
CA TRP A 48 28.85 14.92 -5.38
C TRP A 48 27.59 15.79 -5.37
N ARG A 49 26.91 15.82 -6.51
CA ARG A 49 25.58 16.41 -6.66
C ARG A 49 24.62 15.34 -7.13
N ALA A 50 23.44 15.29 -6.56
CA ALA A 50 22.35 14.44 -7.02
C ALA A 50 21.01 15.14 -6.86
N THR A 51 20.15 15.00 -7.87
CA THR A 51 18.76 15.49 -7.83
C THR A 51 17.84 14.27 -7.85
N PRO A 52 17.12 14.00 -6.75
CA PRO A 52 16.16 12.90 -6.71
C PRO A 52 14.85 13.30 -7.39
N VAL A 53 14.27 12.34 -8.09
CA VAL A 53 12.90 12.36 -8.61
C VAL A 53 12.21 11.15 -8.04
N ASP A 54 11.28 11.40 -7.12
CA ASP A 54 10.50 10.35 -6.45
C ASP A 54 9.24 10.04 -7.26
N MET A 55 9.06 8.75 -7.57
CA MET A 55 7.91 8.19 -8.26
C MET A 55 7.27 7.07 -7.42
N GLY A 56 7.34 7.19 -6.09
CA GLY A 56 6.90 6.19 -5.12
C GLY A 56 8.00 5.14 -4.91
N PRO A 57 7.73 3.84 -5.10
CA PRO A 57 8.74 2.78 -4.95
C PRO A 57 9.87 2.79 -6.00
N VAL A 58 9.88 3.81 -6.86
CA VAL A 58 10.85 4.01 -7.92
C VAL A 58 11.43 5.42 -7.76
N SER A 59 12.75 5.52 -7.72
CA SER A 59 13.46 6.80 -7.59
C SER A 59 14.48 6.94 -8.70
N LEU A 60 14.58 8.13 -9.29
CA LEU A 60 15.58 8.45 -10.30
C LEU A 60 16.52 9.54 -9.78
N PHE A 61 17.82 9.32 -9.91
CA PHE A 61 18.86 10.24 -9.42
C PHE A 61 19.72 10.71 -10.59
N SER A 62 19.64 12.00 -10.91
CA SER A 62 20.58 12.64 -11.85
C SER A 62 21.73 13.24 -11.06
N GLY A 63 22.96 12.79 -11.32
CA GLY A 63 24.13 13.18 -10.55
C GLY A 63 25.25 13.81 -11.35
N ALA A 64 26.13 14.53 -10.66
CA ALA A 64 27.42 14.99 -11.16
C ALA A 64 28.51 14.70 -10.15
N ILE A 65 29.60 14.11 -10.63
CA ILE A 65 30.77 13.76 -9.83
C ILE A 65 31.97 14.46 -10.47
N ALA A 66 32.66 15.29 -9.70
CA ALA A 66 33.81 16.06 -10.19
C ALA A 66 35.15 15.32 -10.09
N SER A 67 35.25 14.34 -9.19
CA SER A 67 36.44 13.51 -8.95
C SER A 67 36.16 12.04 -9.26
N GLY A 68 37.19 11.22 -9.40
CA GLY A 68 36.98 9.77 -9.45
C GLY A 68 36.30 9.28 -8.17
N MET A 69 35.38 8.33 -8.28
CA MET A 69 34.63 7.75 -7.15
C MET A 69 34.40 6.27 -7.40
N CYS A 70 34.53 5.46 -6.35
CA CYS A 70 34.25 4.03 -6.36
C CYS A 70 33.22 3.73 -5.26
N LEU A 71 32.16 3.01 -5.61
CA LEU A 71 31.17 2.48 -4.70
C LEU A 71 31.29 0.96 -4.65
N ARG A 72 31.33 0.37 -3.46
CA ARG A 72 31.40 -1.09 -3.27
C ARG A 72 30.44 -1.53 -2.19
N GLY A 73 29.69 -2.61 -2.42
CA GLY A 73 28.82 -3.17 -1.40
C GLY A 73 27.63 -3.95 -1.95
N VAL A 74 26.51 -3.92 -1.24
CA VAL A 74 25.27 -4.62 -1.61
C VAL A 74 24.13 -3.63 -1.66
N THR A 75 23.41 -3.59 -2.78
CA THR A 75 22.26 -2.71 -2.93
C THR A 75 21.02 -3.30 -2.25
N SER A 76 20.18 -2.43 -1.67
CA SER A 76 18.90 -2.80 -1.06
C SER A 76 17.79 -3.03 -2.09
N GLY A 77 17.92 -2.43 -3.28
CA GLY A 77 16.98 -2.56 -4.40
C GLY A 77 17.68 -2.82 -5.74
N TYR A 78 16.89 -2.89 -6.80
CA TYR A 78 17.38 -2.99 -8.17
C TYR A 78 17.88 -1.63 -8.62
N THR A 79 19.14 -1.55 -9.03
CA THR A 79 19.75 -0.28 -9.45
C THR A 79 20.15 -0.35 -10.91
N VAL A 80 19.69 0.60 -11.73
CA VAL A 80 20.14 0.75 -13.12
C VAL A 80 20.99 2.00 -13.20
N SER A 81 22.29 1.84 -13.44
CA SER A 81 23.21 2.95 -13.63
C SER A 81 23.45 3.17 -15.12
N MET A 82 23.23 4.39 -15.58
CA MET A 82 23.64 4.88 -16.90
C MET A 82 24.44 6.18 -16.76
N ALA A 83 25.11 6.61 -17.82
CA ALA A 83 25.87 7.87 -17.82
C ALA A 83 25.47 8.74 -19.01
N THR A 84 25.37 10.05 -18.77
CA THR A 84 25.20 11.06 -19.83
C THR A 84 26.54 11.65 -20.27
N SER A 85 27.56 11.59 -19.41
CA SER A 85 28.94 11.95 -19.73
C SER A 85 29.91 11.22 -18.81
N GLY A 86 31.12 10.93 -19.28
CA GLY A 86 32.14 10.16 -18.56
C GLY A 86 31.90 8.66 -18.63
N SER A 87 32.96 7.87 -18.74
CA SER A 87 32.86 6.40 -18.69
C SER A 87 32.84 5.92 -17.25
N VAL A 88 32.02 4.93 -16.97
CA VAL A 88 31.87 4.32 -15.66
C VAL A 88 32.01 2.81 -15.79
N ARG A 89 32.74 2.17 -14.90
CA ARG A 89 32.86 0.72 -14.82
C ARG A 89 31.93 0.17 -13.76
N ALA A 90 31.14 -0.81 -14.14
CA ALA A 90 30.29 -1.59 -13.25
C ALA A 90 30.82 -3.02 -13.16
N ALA A 91 30.81 -3.58 -11.96
CA ALA A 91 31.12 -4.98 -11.74
C ALA A 91 30.19 -5.58 -10.70
N SER A 92 29.92 -6.87 -10.86
CA SER A 92 29.27 -7.72 -9.88
C SER A 92 30.20 -8.91 -9.58
N SER A 93 29.85 -9.70 -8.57
CA SER A 93 30.58 -10.92 -8.22
C SER A 93 30.92 -11.87 -9.40
N ARG A 94 30.20 -11.82 -10.52
CA ARG A 94 30.37 -12.74 -11.66
C ARG A 94 30.59 -12.06 -13.02
N SER A 95 30.52 -10.73 -13.11
CA SER A 95 30.54 -10.03 -14.40
C SER A 95 31.05 -8.60 -14.25
N ALA A 96 31.61 -8.05 -15.31
CA ALA A 96 31.95 -6.64 -15.40
C ALA A 96 31.40 -6.06 -16.71
N ALA A 97 31.01 -4.80 -16.67
CA ALA A 97 30.47 -4.06 -17.80
C ALA A 97 30.99 -2.62 -17.78
N GLU A 98 31.22 -2.07 -18.97
CA GLU A 98 31.48 -0.65 -19.13
C GLU A 98 30.17 0.07 -19.46
N ILE A 99 29.90 1.15 -18.73
CA ILE A 99 28.79 2.08 -18.95
C ILE A 99 29.34 3.23 -19.79
N ALA A 100 29.23 3.08 -21.10
CA ALA A 100 29.58 4.12 -22.05
C ALA A 100 28.42 5.11 -22.18
N PRO A 101 28.69 6.43 -22.19
CA PRO A 101 27.66 7.45 -22.32
C PRO A 101 26.72 7.18 -23.48
N ASP A 102 25.43 7.20 -23.18
CA ASP A 102 24.33 6.98 -24.12
C ASP A 102 24.30 5.63 -24.88
N ARG A 103 25.24 4.72 -24.58
CA ARG A 103 25.39 3.45 -25.30
C ARG A 103 25.08 2.22 -24.47
N SER A 104 25.45 2.23 -23.20
CA SER A 104 25.21 1.12 -22.30
C SER A 104 24.87 1.61 -20.90
N ALA A 105 24.24 0.71 -20.14
CA ALA A 105 23.90 0.84 -18.74
C ALA A 105 24.25 -0.47 -18.03
N ALA A 106 24.28 -0.43 -16.70
CA ALA A 106 24.47 -1.61 -15.87
C ALA A 106 23.30 -1.78 -14.89
N VAL A 107 22.86 -3.03 -14.71
CA VAL A 107 21.78 -3.40 -13.80
C VAL A 107 22.32 -4.22 -12.64
N PHE A 108 22.18 -3.71 -11.42
CA PHE A 108 22.58 -4.36 -10.19
C PHE A 108 21.36 -4.95 -9.50
N SER A 109 21.45 -6.24 -9.16
CA SER A 109 20.41 -6.97 -8.42
C SER A 109 20.71 -6.92 -6.93
N PRO A 110 19.69 -6.74 -6.06
CA PRO A 110 19.89 -6.68 -4.62
C PRO A 110 20.44 -8.00 -4.08
N GLY A 111 21.23 -7.92 -3.01
CA GLY A 111 21.92 -9.08 -2.43
C GLY A 111 23.22 -9.50 -3.14
N ALA A 112 23.49 -9.00 -4.35
CA ALA A 112 24.76 -9.25 -5.04
C ALA A 112 25.81 -8.19 -4.66
N ARG A 113 27.03 -8.64 -4.34
CA ARG A 113 28.18 -7.73 -4.20
C ARG A 113 28.43 -7.03 -5.53
N SER A 114 28.40 -5.71 -5.48
CA SER A 114 28.44 -4.80 -6.61
C SER A 114 29.54 -3.77 -6.40
N GLU A 115 30.20 -3.43 -7.49
CA GLU A 115 31.21 -2.38 -7.58
C GLU A 115 30.84 -1.45 -8.73
N TRP A 116 30.90 -0.16 -8.46
CA TRP A 116 30.67 0.91 -9.42
C TRP A 116 31.86 1.86 -9.32
N SER A 117 32.44 2.29 -10.43
CA SER A 117 33.58 3.19 -10.38
C SER A 117 33.63 4.14 -11.58
N ALA A 118 33.91 5.40 -11.30
CA ALA A 118 34.26 6.41 -12.28
C ALA A 118 35.69 6.86 -12.00
N GLU A 119 36.58 6.79 -12.98
CA GLU A 119 37.99 7.22 -12.81
C GLU A 119 38.16 8.75 -12.86
N GLY A 120 37.18 9.47 -13.40
CA GLY A 120 37.20 10.92 -13.55
C GLY A 120 35.79 11.52 -13.53
N PRO A 121 35.63 12.79 -13.98
CA PRO A 121 34.34 13.47 -13.96
C PRO A 121 33.27 12.70 -14.75
N ALA A 122 32.14 12.43 -14.11
CA ALA A 122 31.04 11.69 -14.70
C ALA A 122 29.68 12.27 -14.29
N ARG A 123 28.68 12.05 -15.13
CA ARG A 123 27.28 12.41 -14.85
C ARG A 123 26.40 11.17 -14.89
N PRO A 124 26.38 10.39 -13.79
CA PRO A 124 25.53 9.23 -13.69
C PRO A 124 24.05 9.62 -13.63
N LEU A 125 23.23 8.81 -14.24
CA LEU A 125 21.78 8.78 -14.06
C LEU A 125 21.45 7.40 -13.50
N THR A 126 20.95 7.36 -12.27
CA THR A 126 20.75 6.11 -11.53
C THR A 126 19.28 5.93 -11.21
N LEU A 127 18.68 4.88 -11.74
CA LEU A 127 17.35 4.43 -11.36
C LEU A 127 17.47 3.45 -10.19
N LEU A 128 16.64 3.62 -9.17
CA LEU A 128 16.48 2.70 -8.06
C LEU A 128 15.03 2.22 -8.02
N VAL A 129 14.83 0.91 -7.95
CA VAL A 129 13.52 0.29 -7.76
C VAL A 129 13.55 -0.57 -6.52
N GLU A 130 12.59 -0.39 -5.62
CA GLU A 130 12.46 -1.21 -4.43
C GLU A 130 12.28 -2.70 -4.80
N ALA A 131 12.97 -3.58 -4.07
CA ALA A 131 13.02 -4.99 -4.41
C ALA A 131 11.61 -5.64 -4.43
N ARG A 132 10.84 -5.41 -3.35
CA ARG A 132 9.49 -5.96 -3.18
C ARG A 132 8.50 -5.43 -4.20
N TYR A 133 8.67 -4.17 -4.62
CA TYR A 133 7.79 -3.57 -5.62
C TYR A 133 7.99 -4.21 -7.00
N LEU A 134 9.23 -4.38 -7.44
CA LEU A 134 9.50 -5.00 -8.76
C LEU A 134 9.08 -6.47 -8.78
N GLU A 135 9.32 -7.20 -7.68
CA GLU A 135 8.84 -8.58 -7.50
C GLU A 135 7.31 -8.65 -7.61
N ALA A 136 6.58 -7.80 -6.88
CA ALA A 136 5.12 -7.75 -6.92
C ALA A 136 4.56 -7.38 -8.30
N GLN A 137 5.25 -6.54 -9.07
CA GLN A 137 4.84 -6.25 -10.46
C GLN A 137 4.96 -7.47 -11.36
N LEU A 138 6.02 -8.28 -11.21
CA LEU A 138 6.16 -9.53 -11.95
C LEU A 138 5.10 -10.57 -11.54
N GLU A 139 4.81 -10.67 -10.25
CA GLU A 139 3.72 -11.53 -9.73
C GLU A 139 2.37 -11.11 -10.31
N ALA A 140 2.08 -9.81 -10.36
CA ALA A 140 0.83 -9.29 -10.92
C ALA A 140 0.69 -9.59 -12.41
N LEU A 141 1.78 -9.53 -13.17
CA LEU A 141 1.78 -9.80 -14.61
C LEU A 141 1.68 -11.30 -14.95
N THR A 142 2.19 -12.18 -14.08
CA THR A 142 2.33 -13.61 -14.38
C THR A 142 1.39 -14.50 -13.57
N GLY A 143 0.86 -14.01 -12.45
CA GLY A 143 0.10 -14.78 -11.47
C GLY A 143 0.94 -15.77 -10.66
N VAL A 144 2.27 -15.75 -10.79
CA VAL A 144 3.21 -16.66 -10.13
C VAL A 144 3.93 -15.93 -9.02
N ALA A 145 3.90 -16.46 -7.80
CA ALA A 145 4.63 -15.89 -6.65
C ALA A 145 6.15 -16.04 -6.84
N ILE A 146 6.89 -14.95 -6.59
CA ILE A 146 8.34 -14.85 -6.74
C ILE A 146 9.01 -14.99 -5.37
N ARG A 147 9.99 -15.89 -5.25
CA ARG A 147 10.72 -16.12 -4.00
C ARG A 147 12.12 -15.54 -4.08
N GLY A 148 12.30 -14.37 -3.46
CA GLY A 148 13.59 -13.67 -3.42
C GLY A 148 13.82 -12.77 -4.64
N PRO A 149 14.97 -12.07 -4.68
CA PRO A 149 15.23 -11.09 -5.71
C PRO A 149 15.55 -11.71 -7.07
N LEU A 150 15.11 -11.04 -8.12
CA LEU A 150 15.39 -11.35 -9.52
C LEU A 150 16.87 -11.19 -9.81
N ALA A 151 17.45 -12.15 -10.53
CA ALA A 151 18.83 -12.07 -10.99
C ALA A 151 18.88 -11.50 -12.42
N PHE A 152 19.20 -10.21 -12.56
CA PHE A 152 19.38 -9.56 -13.84
C PHE A 152 20.77 -9.78 -14.44
N SER A 153 20.83 -9.82 -15.77
CA SER A 153 22.10 -9.64 -16.49
C SER A 153 22.68 -8.26 -16.18
N LEU A 154 23.99 -8.17 -15.91
CA LEU A 154 24.62 -6.90 -15.52
C LEU A 154 24.64 -5.89 -16.66
N SER A 155 25.00 -6.28 -17.88
CA SER A 155 25.13 -5.37 -19.01
C SER A 155 23.78 -5.13 -19.69
N MET A 156 23.43 -3.86 -19.90
CA MET A 156 22.22 -3.44 -20.63
C MET A 156 22.60 -2.50 -21.79
N PRO A 157 22.56 -2.96 -23.05
CA PRO A 157 22.67 -2.07 -24.21
C PRO A 157 21.53 -1.06 -24.24
N THR A 158 21.82 0.22 -24.56
CA THR A 158 20.82 1.29 -24.59
C THR A 158 20.62 1.92 -25.97
N THR A 159 21.38 1.50 -26.98
CA THR A 159 21.17 1.92 -28.37
C THR A 159 20.17 1.02 -29.07
N ASP A 160 20.33 -0.29 -28.90
CA ASP A 160 19.60 -1.32 -29.62
C ASP A 160 19.09 -2.40 -28.66
N GLY A 161 17.85 -2.83 -28.86
CA GLY A 161 17.22 -3.87 -28.05
C GLY A 161 16.27 -3.36 -26.95
N PRO A 162 15.82 -4.26 -26.08
CA PRO A 162 14.72 -4.02 -25.15
C PRO A 162 15.05 -2.98 -24.05
N GLY A 163 16.34 -2.82 -23.68
CA GLY A 163 16.80 -1.80 -22.73
C GLY A 163 16.76 -0.35 -23.24
N THR A 164 16.63 -0.16 -24.55
CA THR A 164 16.60 1.18 -25.18
C THR A 164 15.41 2.01 -24.71
N PHE A 165 14.23 1.39 -24.55
CA PHE A 165 13.04 2.10 -24.10
C PHE A 165 13.20 2.62 -22.67
N LEU A 166 13.66 1.77 -21.75
CA LEU A 166 13.92 2.14 -20.36
C LEU A 166 14.93 3.31 -20.27
N ALA A 167 16.03 3.24 -21.01
CA ALA A 167 17.04 4.28 -21.01
C ALA A 167 16.50 5.62 -21.54
N ARG A 168 15.70 5.60 -22.61
CA ARG A 168 15.04 6.81 -23.14
C ARG A 168 14.06 7.39 -22.14
N LEU A 169 13.26 6.55 -21.48
CA LEU A 169 12.30 6.96 -20.48
C LEU A 169 13.00 7.62 -19.28
N CYS A 170 14.07 7.02 -18.75
CA CYS A 170 14.85 7.60 -17.66
C CYS A 170 15.45 8.95 -18.03
N ARG A 171 16.05 9.07 -19.24
CA ARG A 171 16.59 10.35 -19.72
C ARG A 171 15.50 11.41 -19.87
N PHE A 172 14.36 11.05 -20.48
CA PHE A 172 13.21 11.93 -20.62
C PHE A 172 12.74 12.45 -19.25
N LEU A 173 12.52 11.54 -18.29
CA LEU A 173 12.10 11.89 -16.94
C LEU A 173 13.10 12.84 -16.30
N SER A 174 14.40 12.54 -16.34
CA SER A 174 15.45 13.41 -15.81
C SER A 174 15.42 14.81 -16.43
N THR A 175 15.28 14.91 -17.76
CA THR A 175 15.27 16.22 -18.44
C THR A 175 14.00 17.01 -18.20
N GLU A 176 12.85 16.33 -18.11
CA GLU A 176 11.57 16.98 -17.92
C GLU A 176 11.39 17.39 -16.46
N THR A 177 11.85 16.62 -15.47
CA THR A 177 11.83 17.08 -14.07
C THR A 177 12.72 18.29 -13.81
N GLU A 178 13.79 18.46 -14.60
CA GLU A 178 14.62 19.67 -14.56
C GLU A 178 13.92 20.90 -15.21
N ARG A 179 12.92 20.67 -16.07
CA ARG A 179 12.25 21.71 -16.88
C ARG A 179 10.79 21.99 -16.50
N ALA A 180 10.09 21.04 -15.92
CA ALA A 180 8.63 20.98 -15.93
C ALA A 180 7.96 21.74 -14.78
N GLY A 181 6.85 22.40 -15.13
CA GLY A 181 5.85 22.92 -14.22
C GLY A 181 4.72 21.92 -13.90
N ARG A 182 3.76 22.38 -13.09
CA ARG A 182 2.60 21.73 -12.40
C ARG A 182 2.05 20.34 -12.81
N ALA A 183 2.20 19.85 -14.05
CA ALA A 183 1.58 18.59 -14.50
C ALA A 183 2.38 17.32 -14.11
N LEU A 184 3.71 17.36 -14.22
CA LEU A 184 4.58 16.25 -13.80
C LEU A 184 4.83 16.24 -12.28
N GLY A 185 4.46 17.30 -11.56
CA GLY A 185 4.56 17.33 -10.09
C GLY A 185 3.42 16.61 -9.35
N HIS A 186 2.41 16.08 -10.07
CA HIS A 186 1.26 15.46 -9.41
C HIS A 186 1.57 14.01 -8.98
N PRO A 187 1.32 13.61 -7.72
CA PRO A 187 1.69 12.29 -7.20
C PRO A 187 1.15 11.10 -8.01
N VAL A 188 -0.10 11.19 -8.49
CA VAL A 188 -0.72 10.14 -9.32
C VAL A 188 0.02 9.95 -10.65
N VAL A 189 0.46 11.03 -11.29
CA VAL A 189 1.18 10.95 -12.58
C VAL A 189 2.56 10.34 -12.35
N MET A 190 3.24 10.76 -11.28
CA MET A 190 4.55 10.21 -10.90
C MET A 190 4.46 8.70 -10.57
N ALA A 191 3.44 8.26 -9.83
CA ALA A 191 3.23 6.85 -9.54
C ALA A 191 3.01 6.01 -10.82
N SER A 192 2.20 6.49 -11.77
CA SER A 192 2.01 5.81 -13.06
C SER A 192 3.29 5.73 -13.89
N LEU A 193 4.15 6.76 -13.83
CA LEU A 193 5.45 6.75 -14.49
C LEU A 193 6.42 5.78 -13.81
N GLY A 194 6.41 5.70 -12.48
CA GLY A 194 7.15 4.69 -11.72
C GLY A 194 6.78 3.26 -12.12
N GLU A 195 5.48 2.97 -12.23
CA GLU A 195 4.97 1.67 -12.70
C GLU A 195 5.44 1.36 -14.13
N ALA A 196 5.37 2.33 -15.04
CA ALA A 196 5.84 2.17 -16.41
C ALA A 196 7.36 1.88 -16.48
N VAL A 197 8.15 2.56 -15.65
CA VAL A 197 9.60 2.36 -15.55
C VAL A 197 9.93 0.97 -15.01
N ALA A 198 9.26 0.53 -13.94
CA ALA A 198 9.47 -0.81 -13.36
C ALA A 198 9.12 -1.92 -14.37
N ARG A 199 8.02 -1.77 -15.12
CA ARG A 199 7.67 -2.72 -16.18
C ARG A 199 8.66 -2.69 -17.34
N ALA A 200 9.10 -1.50 -17.74
CA ALA A 200 10.13 -1.35 -18.76
C ALA A 200 11.43 -2.06 -18.37
N LEU A 201 11.76 -2.16 -17.08
CA LEU A 201 12.90 -2.95 -16.60
C LEU A 201 12.66 -4.47 -16.73
N LEU A 202 11.48 -4.96 -16.32
CA LEU A 202 11.11 -6.39 -16.42
C LEU A 202 11.12 -6.91 -17.87
N PHE A 203 10.52 -6.16 -18.80
CA PHE A 203 10.53 -6.54 -20.22
C PHE A 203 11.81 -6.14 -20.95
N GLY A 204 12.52 -5.14 -20.41
CA GLY A 204 13.66 -4.48 -21.04
C GLY A 204 14.99 -5.19 -20.85
N GLN A 205 15.15 -5.90 -19.72
CA GLN A 205 16.42 -6.49 -19.32
C GLN A 205 16.28 -7.98 -18.99
N PRO A 206 17.14 -8.87 -19.53
CA PRO A 206 17.09 -10.29 -19.21
C PRO A 206 17.29 -10.58 -17.72
N HIS A 207 16.40 -11.42 -17.18
CA HIS A 207 16.46 -11.95 -15.82
C HIS A 207 16.03 -13.43 -15.77
N ASP A 208 16.37 -14.12 -14.69
CA ASP A 208 16.06 -15.54 -14.44
C ASP A 208 14.58 -15.94 -14.60
N HIS A 209 13.67 -15.01 -14.31
CA HIS A 209 12.22 -15.20 -14.45
C HIS A 209 11.61 -14.65 -15.75
N ALA A 210 12.40 -14.18 -16.71
CA ALA A 210 11.89 -13.55 -17.95
C ALA A 210 11.01 -14.51 -18.78
N HIS A 211 11.29 -15.80 -18.70
CA HIS A 211 10.51 -16.86 -19.35
C HIS A 211 9.03 -16.92 -18.88
N LEU A 212 8.70 -16.38 -17.70
CA LEU A 212 7.32 -16.27 -17.22
C LEU A 212 6.54 -15.20 -17.98
N LEU A 213 7.21 -14.12 -18.41
CA LEU A 213 6.60 -13.06 -19.22
C LEU A 213 6.32 -13.54 -20.65
N GLU A 214 7.21 -14.38 -21.21
CA GLU A 214 7.00 -14.99 -22.53
C GLU A 214 5.85 -16.02 -22.53
N LYS A 215 5.64 -16.70 -21.40
CA LYS A 215 4.55 -17.66 -21.18
C LYS A 215 3.24 -17.01 -20.75
N ALA A 216 3.26 -15.74 -20.35
CA ALA A 216 2.07 -14.97 -20.02
C ALA A 216 1.28 -14.69 -21.31
N ALA A 217 0.50 -15.69 -21.73
CA ALA A 217 -0.48 -15.54 -22.79
C ALA A 217 -1.44 -14.38 -22.46
N PRO A 218 -2.08 -13.75 -23.46
CA PRO A 218 -3.18 -12.83 -23.21
C PRO A 218 -4.17 -13.48 -22.24
N PRO A 219 -4.77 -12.69 -21.31
CA PRO A 219 -5.57 -13.24 -20.23
C PRO A 219 -6.58 -14.21 -20.81
N SER A 220 -6.52 -15.47 -20.38
CA SER A 220 -7.40 -16.51 -20.91
C SER A 220 -8.84 -16.06 -20.73
N SER A 221 -9.74 -16.44 -21.65
CA SER A 221 -11.17 -16.08 -21.56
C SER A 221 -11.78 -16.42 -20.20
N ARG A 222 -11.24 -17.44 -19.51
CA ARG A 222 -11.63 -17.83 -18.15
C ARG A 222 -11.18 -16.84 -17.06
N SER A 223 -9.99 -16.25 -17.21
CA SER A 223 -9.43 -15.27 -16.26
C SER A 223 -10.13 -13.92 -16.40
N VAL A 224 -10.43 -13.51 -17.64
CA VAL A 224 -11.24 -12.31 -17.92
C VAL A 224 -12.63 -12.42 -17.28
N VAL A 225 -13.28 -13.59 -17.44
CA VAL A 225 -14.58 -13.83 -16.82
C VAL A 225 -14.51 -13.74 -15.30
N ARG A 226 -13.53 -14.40 -14.67
CA ARG A 226 -13.40 -14.39 -13.20
C ARG A 226 -13.18 -12.98 -12.65
N LEU A 227 -12.28 -12.21 -13.27
CA LEU A 227 -11.95 -10.85 -12.85
C LEU A 227 -13.15 -9.90 -12.95
N VAL A 228 -13.89 -9.99 -14.05
CA VAL A 228 -15.11 -9.19 -14.26
C VAL A 228 -16.24 -9.64 -13.32
N GLU A 229 -16.40 -10.95 -13.07
CA GLU A 229 -17.37 -11.46 -12.08
C GLU A 229 -17.08 -10.90 -10.68
N GLU A 230 -15.83 -11.01 -10.20
CA GLU A 230 -15.40 -10.49 -8.90
C GLU A 230 -15.70 -8.99 -8.76
N TYR A 231 -15.41 -8.20 -9.81
CA TYR A 231 -15.70 -6.78 -9.82
C TYR A 231 -17.20 -6.46 -9.80
N LEU A 232 -17.99 -7.16 -10.64
CA LEU A 232 -19.44 -6.98 -10.71
C LEU A 232 -20.11 -7.36 -9.38
N ASP A 233 -19.64 -8.40 -8.70
CA ASP A 233 -20.14 -8.81 -7.39
C ASP A 233 -19.83 -7.77 -6.31
N ALA A 234 -18.60 -7.26 -6.27
CA ALA A 234 -18.19 -6.24 -5.30
C ALA A 234 -18.92 -4.91 -5.48
N HIS A 235 -19.27 -4.54 -6.72
CA HIS A 235 -19.86 -3.25 -7.05
C HIS A 235 -21.35 -3.34 -7.42
N ALA A 236 -22.00 -4.47 -7.17
CA ALA A 236 -23.35 -4.77 -7.66
C ALA A 236 -24.41 -3.70 -7.29
N GLN A 237 -24.25 -3.03 -6.15
CA GLN A 237 -25.19 -2.00 -5.66
C GLN A 237 -24.90 -0.58 -6.20
N GLY A 238 -23.76 -0.37 -6.86
CA GLY A 238 -23.35 0.93 -7.42
C GLY A 238 -23.54 1.04 -8.94
N PRO A 239 -23.35 2.23 -9.53
CA PRO A 239 -23.28 2.41 -10.98
C PRO A 239 -22.02 1.74 -11.52
N ILE A 240 -22.17 0.97 -12.61
CA ILE A 240 -21.06 0.32 -13.32
C ILE A 240 -21.21 0.63 -14.81
N GLY A 241 -20.16 1.16 -15.42
CA GLY A 241 -20.08 1.48 -16.84
C GLY A 241 -19.31 0.44 -17.64
N THR A 242 -19.41 0.52 -18.97
CA THR A 242 -18.62 -0.32 -19.88
C THR A 242 -17.13 -0.03 -19.80
N THR A 243 -16.75 1.24 -19.60
CA THR A 243 -15.36 1.66 -19.46
C THR A 243 -14.68 0.99 -18.27
N ASP A 244 -15.40 0.83 -17.16
CA ASP A 244 -14.88 0.18 -15.94
C ASP A 244 -14.46 -1.27 -16.23
N LEU A 245 -15.30 -2.02 -16.96
CA LEU A 245 -15.04 -3.41 -17.31
C LEU A 245 -13.90 -3.56 -18.33
N THR A 246 -13.83 -2.66 -19.32
CA THR A 246 -12.77 -2.71 -20.34
C THR A 246 -11.41 -2.35 -19.77
N THR A 247 -11.35 -1.36 -18.88
CA THR A 247 -10.12 -0.96 -18.19
C THR A 247 -9.67 -2.05 -17.23
N LEU A 248 -10.59 -2.62 -16.44
CA LEU A 248 -10.32 -3.71 -15.53
C LEU A 248 -9.76 -4.94 -16.24
N ALA A 249 -10.41 -5.37 -17.32
CA ALA A 249 -10.05 -6.60 -18.03
C ALA A 249 -8.88 -6.42 -19.01
N GLY A 250 -8.48 -5.18 -19.31
CA GLY A 250 -7.51 -4.88 -20.38
C GLY A 250 -7.96 -5.39 -21.76
N ALA A 251 -9.27 -5.51 -21.99
CA ALA A 251 -9.86 -6.13 -23.17
C ALA A 251 -11.04 -5.32 -23.71
N SER A 252 -11.33 -5.45 -25.01
CA SER A 252 -12.50 -4.81 -25.61
C SER A 252 -13.80 -5.42 -25.10
N MET A 253 -14.87 -4.63 -25.05
CA MET A 253 -16.19 -5.11 -24.58
C MET A 253 -16.67 -6.33 -25.38
N ALA A 254 -16.41 -6.38 -26.70
CA ALA A 254 -16.74 -7.53 -27.54
C ALA A 254 -15.99 -8.81 -27.13
N SER A 255 -14.74 -8.69 -26.67
CA SER A 255 -13.96 -9.82 -26.17
C SER A 255 -14.46 -10.29 -24.81
N ILE A 256 -14.84 -9.35 -23.94
CA ILE A 256 -15.42 -9.64 -22.63
C ILE A 256 -16.77 -10.35 -22.80
N ASP A 257 -17.66 -9.81 -23.64
CA ASP A 257 -18.96 -10.42 -23.96
C ASP A 257 -18.78 -11.82 -24.56
N GLY A 258 -17.88 -11.98 -25.53
CA GLY A 258 -17.57 -13.27 -26.12
C GLY A 258 -17.08 -14.29 -25.09
N ALA A 259 -16.21 -13.88 -24.17
CA ALA A 259 -15.73 -14.73 -23.08
C ALA A 259 -16.86 -15.10 -22.10
N PHE A 260 -17.71 -14.14 -21.73
CA PHE A 260 -18.86 -14.36 -20.86
C PHE A 260 -19.90 -15.30 -21.48
N PHE A 261 -20.23 -15.12 -22.75
CA PHE A 261 -21.11 -16.05 -23.46
C PHE A 261 -20.52 -17.45 -23.52
N ALA A 262 -19.23 -17.60 -23.82
CA ALA A 262 -18.58 -18.91 -23.91
C ALA A 262 -18.57 -19.66 -22.56
N HIS A 263 -18.39 -18.96 -21.44
CA HIS A 263 -18.22 -19.60 -20.12
C HIS A 263 -19.45 -19.57 -19.20
N ARG A 264 -20.40 -18.67 -19.46
CA ARG A 264 -21.60 -18.45 -18.63
C ARG A 264 -22.90 -18.44 -19.42
N GLY A 265 -22.85 -18.45 -20.75
CA GLY A 265 -24.03 -18.39 -21.61
C GLY A 265 -24.82 -17.08 -21.51
N ALA A 266 -24.22 -16.03 -20.97
CA ALA A 266 -24.88 -14.75 -20.71
C ALA A 266 -23.85 -13.61 -20.71
N THR A 267 -24.29 -12.36 -20.92
CA THR A 267 -23.40 -11.19 -20.87
C THR A 267 -23.00 -10.83 -19.43
N PRO A 268 -21.94 -10.03 -19.21
CA PRO A 268 -21.62 -9.46 -17.89
C PRO A 268 -22.80 -8.68 -17.30
N TRP A 269 -23.59 -8.00 -18.15
CA TRP A 269 -24.75 -7.24 -17.71
C TRP A 269 -25.92 -8.13 -17.27
N ASP A 270 -26.10 -9.29 -17.89
CA ASP A 270 -27.08 -10.27 -17.44
C ASP A 270 -26.67 -10.91 -16.11
N PHE A 271 -25.37 -11.16 -15.93
CA PHE A 271 -24.80 -11.59 -14.65
C PHE A 271 -25.08 -10.54 -13.55
N LEU A 272 -24.73 -9.27 -13.79
CA LEU A 272 -24.97 -8.17 -12.86
C LEU A 272 -26.47 -8.04 -12.52
N ARG A 273 -27.35 -8.16 -13.51
CA ARG A 273 -28.80 -8.11 -13.32
C ARG A 273 -29.29 -9.22 -12.38
N LYS A 274 -28.85 -10.45 -12.60
CA LYS A 274 -29.18 -11.59 -11.71
C LYS A 274 -28.66 -11.36 -10.29
N ARG A 275 -27.43 -10.83 -10.15
CA ARG A 275 -26.85 -10.52 -8.84
C ARG A 275 -27.63 -9.45 -8.09
N ARG A 276 -28.03 -8.37 -8.77
CA ARG A 276 -28.88 -7.31 -8.20
C ARG A 276 -30.24 -7.85 -7.74
N LEU A 277 -30.85 -8.76 -8.50
CA LEU A 277 -32.10 -9.41 -8.10
C LEU A 277 -31.93 -10.29 -6.84
N LEU A 278 -30.80 -10.99 -6.69
CA LEU A 278 -30.49 -11.78 -5.50
C LEU A 278 -30.33 -10.89 -4.25
N LEU A 279 -29.54 -9.81 -4.35
CA LEU A 279 -29.37 -8.85 -3.26
C LEU A 279 -30.70 -8.18 -2.88
N ALA A 280 -31.54 -7.87 -3.88
CA ALA A 280 -32.89 -7.35 -3.64
C ALA A 280 -33.77 -8.34 -2.88
N ARG A 281 -33.68 -9.64 -3.19
CA ARG A 281 -34.40 -10.71 -2.49
C ARG A 281 -33.96 -10.83 -1.04
N GLU A 282 -32.66 -10.83 -0.77
CA GLU A 282 -32.11 -10.86 0.58
C GLU A 282 -32.63 -9.67 1.40
N ARG A 283 -32.61 -8.46 0.82
CA ARG A 283 -33.14 -7.26 1.46
C ARG A 283 -34.65 -7.31 1.72
N LEU A 284 -35.43 -7.90 0.81
CA LEU A 284 -36.87 -8.09 1.01
C LEU A 284 -37.18 -9.06 2.15
N LEU A 285 -36.38 -10.12 2.32
CA LEU A 285 -36.53 -11.08 3.41
C LEU A 285 -36.19 -10.47 4.78
N LEU A 286 -35.27 -9.52 4.82
CA LEU A 286 -34.81 -8.83 6.04
C LEU A 286 -35.40 -7.42 6.20
N ALA A 287 -36.45 -7.08 5.44
CA ALA A 287 -36.95 -5.72 5.33
C ALA A 287 -37.44 -5.17 6.69
N ALA A 288 -36.93 -4.01 7.08
CA ALA A 288 -37.34 -3.33 8.30
C ALA A 288 -38.80 -2.83 8.22
N PRO A 289 -39.49 -2.62 9.37
CA PRO A 289 -40.83 -2.01 9.39
C PRO A 289 -40.79 -0.64 8.69
N GLY A 290 -41.45 -0.53 7.53
CA GLY A 290 -41.51 0.71 6.72
C GLY A 290 -40.78 0.65 5.37
N GLU A 291 -39.89 -0.32 5.15
CA GLU A 291 -39.20 -0.47 3.87
C GLU A 291 -40.12 -1.14 2.82
N THR A 292 -40.26 -0.55 1.64
CA THR A 292 -41.20 -0.99 0.60
C THR A 292 -40.51 -1.74 -0.55
N ALA A 293 -41.24 -2.57 -1.29
CA ALA A 293 -40.67 -3.22 -2.49
C ALA A 293 -40.18 -2.19 -3.54
N ALA A 294 -40.80 -1.02 -3.59
CA ALA A 294 -40.38 0.08 -4.45
C ALA A 294 -39.04 0.69 -4.02
N SER A 295 -38.80 0.87 -2.72
CA SER A 295 -37.51 1.38 -2.23
C SER A 295 -36.38 0.38 -2.46
N VAL A 296 -36.66 -0.93 -2.31
CA VAL A 296 -35.69 -1.99 -2.64
C VAL A 296 -35.39 -2.05 -4.14
N ALA A 297 -36.41 -1.90 -4.99
CA ALA A 297 -36.21 -1.83 -6.44
C ALA A 297 -35.29 -0.67 -6.85
N HIS A 298 -35.50 0.51 -6.24
CA HIS A 298 -34.67 1.69 -6.50
C HIS A 298 -33.22 1.47 -6.06
N ALA A 299 -33.01 0.92 -4.85
CA ALA A 299 -31.68 0.59 -4.34
C ALA A 299 -30.96 -0.48 -5.18
N ALA A 300 -31.70 -1.38 -5.83
CA ALA A 300 -31.17 -2.36 -6.77
C ALA A 300 -30.91 -1.79 -8.19
N GLY A 301 -31.06 -0.48 -8.39
CA GLY A 301 -30.80 0.20 -9.66
C GLY A 301 -31.93 0.10 -10.69
N TYR A 302 -33.15 -0.26 -10.27
CA TYR A 302 -34.31 -0.27 -11.16
C TYR A 302 -35.07 1.06 -11.07
N LEU A 303 -35.06 1.82 -12.17
CA LEU A 303 -35.81 3.07 -12.30
C LEU A 303 -37.34 2.85 -12.39
N ARG A 304 -37.78 1.67 -12.84
CA ARG A 304 -39.21 1.32 -13.00
C ARG A 304 -39.54 0.06 -12.22
N VAL A 305 -40.45 0.19 -11.24
CA VAL A 305 -40.83 -0.88 -10.31
C VAL A 305 -41.51 -2.04 -11.05
N GLU A 306 -42.22 -1.78 -12.15
CA GLU A 306 -42.92 -2.82 -12.93
C GLU A 306 -41.92 -3.77 -13.61
N ARG A 307 -40.82 -3.22 -14.13
CA ARG A 307 -39.74 -4.01 -14.76
C ARG A 307 -38.97 -4.82 -13.74
N PHE A 308 -38.78 -4.28 -12.53
CA PHE A 308 -38.21 -5.02 -11.40
C PHE A 308 -39.10 -6.20 -11.01
N GLY A 309 -40.41 -5.97 -10.81
CA GLY A 309 -41.36 -7.02 -10.43
C GLY A 309 -41.41 -8.15 -11.45
N ALA A 310 -41.47 -7.85 -12.75
CA ALA A 310 -41.47 -8.85 -13.80
C ALA A 310 -40.17 -9.67 -13.85
N ALA A 311 -39.01 -9.00 -13.79
CA ALA A 311 -37.71 -9.69 -13.78
C ALA A 311 -37.51 -10.53 -12.51
N TYR A 312 -37.98 -10.05 -11.38
CA TYR A 312 -37.93 -10.74 -10.10
C TYR A 312 -38.81 -12.01 -10.11
N ALA A 313 -40.05 -11.89 -10.57
CA ALA A 313 -40.98 -13.02 -10.68
C ALA A 313 -40.47 -14.08 -11.66
N ALA A 314 -39.91 -13.66 -12.80
CA ALA A 314 -39.30 -14.57 -13.78
C ALA A 314 -38.12 -15.36 -13.18
N GLN A 315 -37.36 -14.76 -12.27
CA GLN A 315 -36.18 -15.38 -11.65
C GLN A 315 -36.52 -16.26 -10.43
N PHE A 316 -37.50 -15.85 -9.61
CA PHE A 316 -37.76 -16.49 -8.30
C PHE A 316 -39.11 -17.19 -8.18
N GLY A 317 -39.99 -17.06 -9.18
CA GLY A 317 -41.33 -17.66 -9.17
C GLY A 317 -42.31 -17.02 -8.19
N GLU A 318 -41.93 -15.91 -7.55
CA GLU A 318 -42.74 -15.17 -6.57
C GLU A 318 -42.52 -13.67 -6.77
N THR A 319 -43.47 -12.86 -6.31
CA THR A 319 -43.37 -11.40 -6.37
C THR A 319 -42.50 -10.86 -5.22
N PRO A 320 -41.93 -9.64 -5.37
CA PRO A 320 -41.22 -8.97 -4.28
C PRO A 320 -42.06 -8.80 -3.01
N ALA A 321 -43.37 -8.57 -3.15
CA ALA A 321 -44.29 -8.39 -2.04
C ALA A 321 -44.51 -9.70 -1.25
N GLU A 322 -44.65 -10.83 -1.95
CA GLU A 322 -44.77 -12.15 -1.33
C GLU A 322 -43.49 -12.54 -0.58
N THR A 323 -42.32 -12.27 -1.17
CA THR A 323 -41.02 -12.49 -0.51
C THR A 323 -40.94 -11.71 0.80
N ARG A 324 -41.31 -10.42 0.78
CA ARG A 324 -41.30 -9.56 1.97
C ARG A 324 -42.26 -10.05 3.05
N ARG A 325 -43.48 -10.44 2.66
CA ARG A 325 -44.47 -11.00 3.59
C ARG A 325 -43.94 -12.25 4.27
N ARG A 326 -43.24 -13.11 3.54
CA ARG A 326 -42.59 -14.31 4.10
C ARG A 326 -41.50 -13.95 5.11
N GLY A 327 -40.68 -12.94 4.84
CA GLY A 327 -39.66 -12.45 5.77
C GLY A 327 -40.25 -11.96 7.09
N LEU A 328 -41.31 -11.15 7.02
CA LEU A 328 -42.03 -10.65 8.20
C LEU A 328 -42.60 -11.78 9.06
N LEU A 329 -43.25 -12.77 8.44
CA LEU A 329 -43.81 -13.94 9.13
C LEU A 329 -42.74 -14.83 9.78
N ALA A 330 -41.53 -14.90 9.22
CA ALA A 330 -40.42 -15.66 9.80
C ALA A 330 -39.84 -15.00 11.07
N THR A 331 -40.08 -13.70 11.26
CA THR A 331 -39.55 -12.90 12.37
C THR A 331 -40.47 -12.94 13.61
N GLU A 332 -41.70 -13.42 13.48
CA GLU A 332 -42.74 -13.46 14.55
C GLU A 332 -42.73 -14.73 15.43
N ALA A 333 -41.74 -15.62 15.33
CA ALA A 333 -41.61 -16.79 16.20
C ALA A 333 -41.16 -16.42 17.64
N PRO A 334 -41.64 -17.10 18.70
CA PRO A 334 -41.46 -16.66 20.09
C PRO A 334 -39.99 -16.73 20.52
N PRO A 335 -39.49 -15.78 21.33
CA PRO A 335 -38.05 -15.64 21.57
C PRO A 335 -37.55 -16.68 22.57
N ARG A 336 -36.45 -17.36 22.23
CA ARG A 336 -35.61 -18.07 23.21
C ARG A 336 -34.88 -17.04 24.10
N PRO A 337 -34.62 -17.36 25.38
CA PRO A 337 -34.00 -16.42 26.30
C PRO A 337 -32.57 -16.13 25.85
N ARG A 338 -32.27 -14.85 25.60
CA ARG A 338 -30.92 -14.38 25.28
C ARG A 338 -30.07 -14.36 26.55
N PRO A 339 -28.83 -14.88 26.54
CA PRO A 339 -27.86 -14.54 27.56
C PRO A 339 -27.49 -13.05 27.40
N ARG A 340 -27.40 -12.33 28.51
CA ARG A 340 -27.02 -10.92 28.57
C ARG A 340 -25.68 -10.71 27.87
N ALA A 341 -25.72 -10.11 26.68
CA ALA A 341 -24.57 -9.44 26.09
C ALA A 341 -24.62 -7.98 26.54
N THR A 342 -23.80 -7.63 27.53
CA THR A 342 -23.33 -6.27 27.71
C THR A 342 -22.35 -5.97 26.56
N SER A 343 -22.86 -5.48 25.44
CA SER A 343 -22.04 -4.71 24.51
C SER A 343 -22.04 -3.25 25.00
N PRO A 344 -20.87 -2.61 25.17
CA PRO A 344 -20.84 -1.17 25.29
C PRO A 344 -21.25 -0.58 23.93
N CYS A 345 -22.14 0.41 23.99
CA CYS A 345 -22.39 1.34 22.91
C CYS A 345 -21.05 1.84 22.32
N PRO A 346 -20.88 2.02 21.00
CA PRO A 346 -19.70 2.72 20.49
C PRO A 346 -19.78 4.14 21.05
N ARG A 347 -18.95 4.43 22.05
CA ARG A 347 -18.72 5.80 22.49
C ARG A 347 -18.19 6.55 21.28
N GLY A 348 -18.70 7.77 21.09
CA GLY A 348 -18.44 8.59 19.90
C GLY A 348 -16.95 8.67 19.57
N ALA A 349 -16.65 8.84 18.28
CA ALA A 349 -15.30 9.04 17.76
C ALA A 349 -14.49 9.94 18.71
N GLU A 350 -13.60 9.33 19.50
CA GLU A 350 -12.68 10.06 20.35
C GLU A 350 -11.79 10.90 19.41
N ALA A 351 -11.88 12.22 19.54
CA ALA A 351 -11.09 13.13 18.75
C ALA A 351 -9.60 12.82 18.98
N ALA A 352 -8.87 12.58 17.89
CA ALA A 352 -7.46 12.23 17.97
C ALA A 352 -6.68 13.35 18.68
N THR A 353 -5.90 13.00 19.70
CA THR A 353 -5.17 13.96 20.54
C THR A 353 -3.71 14.04 20.12
N VAL A 354 -3.18 15.26 19.99
CA VAL A 354 -1.77 15.54 19.75
C VAL A 354 -1.08 15.79 21.10
N PHE A 355 -0.14 14.92 21.46
CA PHE A 355 0.66 15.07 22.67
C PHE A 355 1.95 15.82 22.32
N LEU A 356 2.16 16.97 22.94
CA LEU A 356 3.40 17.74 22.80
C LEU A 356 4.27 17.50 24.03
N VAL A 357 5.49 17.02 23.84
CA VAL A 357 6.44 16.79 24.92
C VAL A 357 7.72 17.49 24.53
N HIS A 358 7.99 18.62 25.19
CA HIS A 358 9.13 19.46 24.84
C HIS A 358 9.67 20.13 26.08
N ARG A 359 10.98 20.38 26.18
CA ARG A 359 11.55 21.03 27.38
C ARG A 359 11.25 22.52 27.46
N ASP A 360 11.27 23.22 26.31
CA ASP A 360 11.06 24.67 26.21
C ASP A 360 9.57 25.07 26.35
N PRO A 361 9.19 25.89 27.34
CA PRO A 361 7.80 26.36 27.53
C PRO A 361 7.30 27.29 26.41
N SER A 362 8.16 28.11 25.81
CA SER A 362 7.81 29.00 24.71
C SER A 362 7.52 28.21 23.45
N TRP A 363 8.34 27.20 23.15
CA TRP A 363 8.09 26.27 22.04
C TRP A 363 6.76 25.53 22.24
N ARG A 364 6.52 24.97 23.43
CA ARG A 364 5.25 24.28 23.75
C ARG A 364 4.04 25.20 23.52
N GLY A 365 4.12 26.44 23.98
CA GLY A 365 3.03 27.42 23.80
C GLY A 365 2.74 27.73 22.33
N ALA A 366 3.79 27.98 21.54
CA ALA A 366 3.67 28.27 20.12
C ALA A 366 3.10 27.07 19.32
N ALA A 367 3.66 25.87 19.53
CA ALA A 367 3.20 24.65 18.87
C ALA A 367 1.76 24.29 19.28
N ALA A 368 1.42 24.42 20.57
CA ALA A 368 0.06 24.15 21.05
C ALA A 368 -0.96 25.11 20.44
N GLY A 369 -0.67 26.41 20.41
CA GLY A 369 -1.54 27.42 19.81
C GLY A 369 -1.78 27.14 18.32
N LEU A 370 -0.71 26.89 17.56
CA LEU A 370 -0.78 26.55 16.14
C LEU A 370 -1.68 25.34 15.86
N LEU A 371 -1.50 24.25 16.63
CA LEU A 371 -2.25 23.01 16.44
C LEU A 371 -3.71 23.15 16.87
N GLN A 372 -3.99 23.92 17.91
CA GLN A 372 -5.35 24.23 18.35
C GLN A 372 -6.09 25.09 17.32
N GLU A 373 -5.43 26.09 16.72
CA GLU A 373 -5.98 26.89 15.62
C GLU A 373 -6.32 26.03 14.40
N ALA A 374 -5.51 25.00 14.13
CA ALA A 374 -5.77 24.01 13.08
C ALA A 374 -6.87 22.98 13.45
N GLY A 375 -7.46 23.07 14.65
CA GLY A 375 -8.58 22.22 15.09
C GLY A 375 -8.20 20.91 15.77
N HIS A 376 -6.93 20.74 16.17
CA HIS A 376 -6.49 19.55 16.89
C HIS A 376 -6.72 19.67 18.40
N ALA A 377 -7.09 18.56 19.06
CA ALA A 377 -7.02 18.46 20.51
C ALA A 377 -5.54 18.30 20.92
N VAL A 378 -5.04 19.15 21.82
CA VAL A 378 -3.62 19.19 22.19
C VAL A 378 -3.45 19.04 23.70
N GLN A 379 -2.52 18.18 24.12
CA GLN A 379 -2.03 18.09 25.50
C GLN A 379 -0.53 18.29 25.53
N ALA A 380 -0.03 19.23 26.35
CA ALA A 380 1.38 19.59 26.39
C ALA A 380 2.03 19.24 27.74
N PHE A 381 3.22 18.66 27.70
CA PHE A 381 3.97 18.16 28.84
C PHE A 381 5.40 18.72 28.82
N ALA A 382 5.91 19.06 30.01
CA ALA A 382 7.28 19.53 30.18
C ALA A 382 8.29 18.40 30.47
N SER A 383 7.80 17.19 30.73
CA SER A 383 8.60 16.03 31.15
C SER A 383 8.07 14.75 30.52
N SER A 384 8.97 13.83 30.20
CA SER A 384 8.66 12.50 29.67
C SER A 384 7.80 11.68 30.63
N LEU A 385 8.08 11.73 31.92
CA LEU A 385 7.35 10.95 32.94
C LEU A 385 5.86 11.31 33.00
N ALA A 386 5.54 12.62 33.06
CA ALA A 386 4.15 13.09 33.06
C ALA A 386 3.41 12.71 31.76
N PHE A 387 4.13 12.68 30.64
CA PHE A 387 3.58 12.20 29.37
C PHE A 387 3.32 10.69 29.39
N LEU A 388 4.27 9.87 29.85
CA LEU A 388 4.11 8.41 29.90
C LEU A 388 2.93 7.99 30.78
N GLU A 389 2.68 8.70 31.89
CA GLU A 389 1.49 8.47 32.72
C GLU A 389 0.19 8.79 31.97
N ALA A 390 0.16 9.90 31.23
CA ALA A 390 -1.01 10.34 30.47
C ALA A 390 -1.25 9.53 29.18
N ALA A 391 -0.21 8.97 28.57
CA ALA A 391 -0.27 8.20 27.33
C ALA A 391 -0.93 6.82 27.51
N ARG A 392 -1.06 6.34 28.76
CA ARG A 392 -1.67 5.04 29.07
C ARG A 392 -3.15 5.03 28.74
N GLY A 393 -3.55 4.11 27.87
CA GLY A 393 -4.96 3.91 27.49
C GLY A 393 -5.51 4.94 26.50
N VAL A 394 -4.64 5.74 25.88
CA VAL A 394 -5.06 6.67 24.81
C VAL A 394 -5.47 5.90 23.56
N GLY A 395 -6.64 6.24 23.02
CA GLY A 395 -7.22 5.60 21.83
C GLY A 395 -6.60 6.07 20.51
N ALA A 396 -6.69 7.36 20.18
CA ALA A 396 -6.30 7.92 18.90
C ALA A 396 -5.45 9.19 19.06
N GLY A 397 -4.39 9.34 18.26
CA GLY A 397 -3.51 10.50 18.39
C GLY A 397 -2.14 10.36 17.76
N CYS A 398 -1.27 11.33 18.06
CA CYS A 398 0.15 11.29 17.74
C CYS A 398 0.95 12.05 18.81
N VAL A 399 2.26 11.83 18.85
CA VAL A 399 3.16 12.48 19.79
C VAL A 399 4.17 13.32 19.01
N VAL A 400 4.38 14.56 19.43
CA VAL A 400 5.52 15.39 19.03
C VAL A 400 6.47 15.47 20.21
N LEU A 401 7.68 14.96 20.04
CA LEU A 401 8.58 14.60 21.12
C LEU A 401 9.96 15.22 20.91
N ASP A 402 10.38 16.06 21.84
CA ASP A 402 11.75 16.57 21.93
C ASP A 402 12.71 15.42 22.24
N VAL A 403 13.83 15.39 21.52
CA VAL A 403 14.90 14.41 21.77
C VAL A 403 15.57 14.69 23.11
N HIS A 404 15.81 15.96 23.42
CA HIS A 404 16.67 16.38 24.52
C HIS A 404 15.88 16.78 25.76
N LEU A 405 15.04 15.87 26.22
CA LEU A 405 14.26 16.05 27.44
C LEU A 405 15.14 15.96 28.70
N PRO A 406 14.80 16.70 29.77
CA PRO A 406 15.64 16.81 30.96
C PRO A 406 15.65 15.55 31.84
N ASP A 407 14.69 14.65 31.65
CA ASP A 407 14.52 13.43 32.43
C ASP A 407 14.99 12.18 31.68
N VAL A 408 14.30 11.80 30.61
CA VAL A 408 14.55 10.61 29.79
C VAL A 408 14.68 11.06 28.34
N ASN A 409 15.69 10.56 27.62
CA ASN A 409 15.88 10.94 26.21
C ASN A 409 14.63 10.55 25.40
N GLY A 410 14.17 11.41 24.47
CA GLY A 410 12.98 11.15 23.67
C GLY A 410 13.03 9.83 22.89
N LEU A 411 14.22 9.38 22.47
CA LEU A 411 14.39 8.07 21.82
C LEU A 411 14.13 6.90 22.79
N GLU A 412 14.50 7.04 24.06
CA GLU A 412 14.22 6.06 25.11
C GLU A 412 12.74 6.07 25.47
N VAL A 413 12.09 7.24 25.49
CA VAL A 413 10.62 7.35 25.66
C VAL A 413 9.89 6.59 24.56
N ARG A 414 10.35 6.67 23.30
CA ARG A 414 9.81 5.87 22.19
C ARG A 414 10.00 4.38 22.43
N ALA A 415 11.15 3.94 22.93
CA ALA A 415 11.38 2.54 23.26
C ALA A 415 10.40 2.05 24.33
N LEU A 416 10.22 2.81 25.41
CA LEU A 416 9.28 2.51 26.49
C LEU A 416 7.83 2.43 26.01
N LEU A 417 7.39 3.35 25.14
CA LEU A 417 6.05 3.29 24.54
C LEU A 417 5.84 2.00 23.74
N ARG A 418 6.86 1.55 23.00
CA ARG A 418 6.78 0.31 22.22
C ARG A 418 6.73 -0.93 23.14
N GLU A 419 7.49 -0.94 24.22
CA GLU A 419 7.47 -2.03 25.21
C GLU A 419 6.12 -2.14 25.92
N GLU A 420 5.46 -1.03 26.23
CA GLU A 420 4.11 -1.00 26.79
C GLU A 420 3.01 -1.27 25.74
N GLY A 421 3.36 -1.54 24.48
CA GLY A 421 2.41 -1.79 23.40
C GLY A 421 1.67 -0.55 22.89
N CYS A 422 2.12 0.65 23.27
CA CYS A 422 1.57 1.90 22.78
C CYS A 422 2.05 2.17 21.36
N ALA A 423 1.10 2.16 20.43
CA ALA A 423 1.38 2.26 19.00
C ALA A 423 1.20 3.68 18.43
N LEU A 424 1.20 4.70 19.28
CA LEU A 424 1.08 6.08 18.83
C LEU A 424 2.28 6.44 17.91
N PRO A 425 2.04 7.07 16.76
CA PRO A 425 3.09 7.60 15.91
C PRO A 425 3.80 8.76 16.60
N VAL A 426 5.12 8.82 16.46
CA VAL A 426 5.99 9.83 17.08
C VAL A 426 6.66 10.66 15.99
N VAL A 427 6.59 11.98 16.13
CA VAL A 427 7.34 12.98 15.39
C VAL A 427 8.38 13.55 16.33
N PHE A 428 9.65 13.53 15.96
CA PHE A 428 10.71 14.09 16.81
C PHE A 428 10.97 15.56 16.51
N THR A 429 11.47 16.29 17.51
CA THR A 429 12.01 17.64 17.39
C THR A 429 13.37 17.73 18.09
N SER A 430 14.29 18.50 17.51
CA SER A 430 15.63 18.74 18.09
C SER A 430 16.17 20.12 17.71
N ASP A 431 16.94 20.71 18.63
CA ASP A 431 17.59 22.02 18.50
C ASP A 431 18.99 21.96 17.89
N ASP A 432 19.65 20.81 17.92
CA ASP A 432 21.01 20.63 17.39
C ASP A 432 21.08 20.41 15.87
N GLY A 433 19.96 20.03 15.24
CA GLY A 433 19.90 19.68 13.82
C GLY A 433 20.83 18.52 13.43
N ASP A 434 21.23 17.67 14.40
CA ASP A 434 22.17 16.59 14.15
C ASP A 434 21.53 15.50 13.27
N VAL A 435 22.12 15.30 12.09
CA VAL A 435 21.70 14.28 11.12
C VAL A 435 21.79 12.88 11.72
N ALA A 436 22.76 12.60 12.60
CA ALA A 436 22.88 11.31 13.26
C ALA A 436 21.67 11.01 14.16
N VAL A 437 21.25 12.00 14.96
CA VAL A 437 20.06 11.91 15.83
C VAL A 437 18.79 11.76 15.02
N ALA A 438 18.66 12.51 13.91
CA ALA A 438 17.54 12.37 12.99
C ALA A 438 17.46 10.95 12.38
N VAL A 439 18.61 10.38 12.00
CA VAL A 439 18.68 9.01 11.49
C VAL A 439 18.30 7.98 12.56
N GLU A 440 18.75 8.15 13.80
CA GLU A 440 18.38 7.28 14.92
C GLU A 440 16.88 7.35 15.23
N ALA A 441 16.30 8.55 15.21
CA ALA A 441 14.86 8.76 15.35
C ALA A 441 14.06 8.01 14.27
N MET A 442 14.47 8.12 12.99
CA MET A 442 13.83 7.40 11.90
C MET A 442 13.98 5.88 12.03
N LYS A 443 15.17 5.39 12.43
CA LYS A 443 15.40 3.95 12.72
C LYS A 443 14.53 3.44 13.88
N ALA A 444 14.25 4.27 14.87
CA ALA A 444 13.32 3.97 15.98
C ALA A 444 11.84 3.94 15.55
N GLY A 445 11.55 4.23 14.26
CA GLY A 445 10.23 4.19 13.66
C GLY A 445 9.44 5.47 13.87
N ALA A 446 10.12 6.62 13.91
CA ALA A 446 9.47 7.93 13.84
C ALA A 446 8.73 8.11 12.51
N VAL A 447 7.66 8.89 12.54
CA VAL A 447 6.95 9.33 11.34
C VAL A 447 7.73 10.45 10.66
N ASP A 448 8.32 11.32 11.46
CA ASP A 448 9.06 12.48 10.97
C ASP A 448 10.05 13.02 12.02
N PHE A 449 10.91 13.92 11.56
CA PHE A 449 11.87 14.64 12.38
C PHE A 449 11.90 16.11 11.97
N LEU A 450 11.68 17.01 12.93
CA LEU A 450 11.63 18.45 12.73
C LEU A 450 12.85 19.09 13.38
N ALA A 451 13.64 19.83 12.59
CA ALA A 451 14.69 20.67 13.13
C ALA A 451 14.08 21.97 13.69
N GLU A 452 14.54 22.42 14.85
CA GLU A 452 14.20 23.74 15.37
C GLU A 452 15.04 24.83 14.66
N PRO A 453 14.51 26.05 14.48
CA PRO A 453 13.29 26.62 15.07
C PRO A 453 11.99 26.10 14.47
N LEU A 454 10.90 26.19 15.26
CA LEU A 454 9.57 25.70 14.88
C LEU A 454 9.07 26.32 13.55
N ASP A 455 8.98 25.48 12.52
CA ASP A 455 8.29 25.80 11.27
C ASP A 455 6.82 25.33 11.38
N ALA A 456 5.90 26.30 11.26
CA ALA A 456 4.46 26.09 11.37
C ALA A 456 3.92 25.11 10.31
N GLU A 457 4.35 25.25 9.05
CA GLU A 457 3.86 24.39 7.97
C GLU A 457 4.43 22.97 8.12
N ALA A 458 5.71 22.87 8.50
CA ALA A 458 6.35 21.57 8.73
C ALA A 458 5.70 20.80 9.90
N LEU A 459 5.39 21.47 11.01
CA LEU A 459 4.72 20.85 12.16
C LEU A 459 3.33 20.34 11.79
N LEU A 460 2.51 21.16 11.12
CA LEU A 460 1.16 20.76 10.69
C LEU A 460 1.20 19.58 9.72
N ALA A 461 2.13 19.60 8.77
CA ALA A 461 2.29 18.52 7.81
C ALA A 461 2.74 17.20 8.47
N ALA A 462 3.69 17.28 9.41
CA ALA A 462 4.17 16.11 10.16
C ALA A 462 3.09 15.51 11.07
N VAL A 463 2.33 16.35 11.77
CA VAL A 463 1.19 15.91 12.60
C VAL A 463 0.10 15.27 11.73
N ALA A 464 -0.23 15.86 10.58
CA ALA A 464 -1.20 15.27 9.66
C ALA A 464 -0.77 13.87 9.18
N ARG A 465 0.51 13.69 8.80
CA ARG A 465 1.08 12.38 8.44
C ARG A 465 0.98 11.39 9.60
N ALA A 466 1.32 11.83 10.81
CA ALA A 466 1.27 10.99 12.00
C ALA A 466 -0.15 10.53 12.31
N LEU A 467 -1.13 11.43 12.30
CA LEU A 467 -2.54 11.11 12.56
C LEU A 467 -3.13 10.17 11.48
N ALA A 468 -2.75 10.34 10.21
CA ALA A 468 -3.16 9.41 9.15
C ALA A 468 -2.62 7.99 9.41
N ARG A 469 -1.34 7.88 9.80
CA ARG A 469 -0.72 6.59 10.15
C ARG A 469 -1.35 5.93 11.37
N ASP A 470 -1.73 6.70 12.38
CA ASP A 470 -2.50 6.21 13.53
C ASP A 470 -3.86 5.68 13.10
N ALA A 471 -4.58 6.41 12.25
CA ALA A 471 -5.89 5.99 11.73
C ALA A 471 -5.82 4.67 10.95
N GLU A 472 -4.83 4.51 10.07
CA GLU A 472 -4.59 3.27 9.34
C GLU A 472 -4.24 2.11 10.27
N ALA A 473 -3.32 2.33 11.21
CA ALA A 473 -2.92 1.30 12.17
C ALA A 473 -4.09 0.86 13.07
N ARG A 474 -4.93 1.80 13.51
CA ARG A 474 -6.15 1.49 14.26
C ARG A 474 -7.19 0.75 13.43
N ALA A 475 -7.40 1.14 12.18
CA ALA A 475 -8.31 0.44 11.28
C ALA A 475 -7.88 -1.02 11.10
N ALA A 476 -6.57 -1.26 10.89
CA ALA A 476 -6.01 -2.59 10.79
C ALA A 476 -6.18 -3.40 12.10
N ARG A 477 -5.89 -2.80 13.26
CA ARG A 477 -6.10 -3.44 14.58
C ARG A 477 -7.57 -3.78 14.81
N ALA A 478 -8.48 -2.84 14.55
CA ALA A 478 -9.92 -3.05 14.71
C ALA A 478 -10.44 -4.15 13.77
N GLU A 479 -9.91 -4.26 12.55
CA GLU A 479 -10.25 -5.34 11.64
C GLU A 479 -9.80 -6.70 12.19
N VAL A 480 -8.58 -6.80 12.72
CA VAL A 480 -8.06 -8.02 13.36
C VAL A 480 -8.85 -8.39 14.61
N GLU A 481 -9.16 -7.43 15.48
CA GLU A 481 -9.96 -7.65 16.68
C GLU A 481 -11.39 -8.08 16.35
N ALA A 482 -12.03 -7.44 15.37
CA ALA A 482 -13.35 -7.84 14.89
C ALA A 482 -13.32 -9.27 14.33
N LEU A 483 -12.24 -9.64 13.65
CA LEU A 483 -12.05 -10.99 13.13
C LEU A 483 -11.87 -12.03 14.24
N ALA A 484 -11.03 -11.73 15.24
CA ALA A 484 -10.81 -12.57 16.40
C ALA A 484 -12.12 -12.76 17.21
N ALA A 485 -12.90 -11.70 17.38
CA ALA A 485 -14.20 -11.75 18.05
C ALA A 485 -15.21 -12.66 17.31
N ARG A 486 -15.26 -12.59 15.97
CA ARG A 486 -16.12 -13.46 15.15
C ARG A 486 -15.72 -14.94 15.26
N LEU A 487 -14.42 -15.22 15.34
CA LEU A 487 -13.92 -16.57 15.59
C LEU A 487 -14.27 -17.07 16.99
N ALA A 488 -14.17 -16.22 18.01
CA ALA A 488 -14.57 -16.55 19.38
C ALA A 488 -16.08 -16.85 19.50
N ALA A 489 -16.91 -16.29 18.59
CA ALA A 489 -18.35 -16.54 18.54
C ALA A 489 -18.75 -17.90 17.90
N LEU A 490 -17.79 -18.64 17.31
CA LEU A 490 -18.03 -19.98 16.80
C LEU A 490 -18.11 -21.00 17.93
N SER A 491 -19.04 -21.95 17.81
CA SER A 491 -19.00 -23.14 18.67
C SER A 491 -17.78 -24.00 18.32
N PRO A 492 -17.29 -24.85 19.24
CA PRO A 492 -16.18 -25.76 18.96
C PRO A 492 -16.40 -26.60 17.68
N ARG A 493 -17.64 -27.08 17.47
CA ARG A 493 -18.01 -27.86 16.28
C ARG A 493 -18.06 -27.04 14.99
N GLN A 494 -18.53 -25.80 15.06
CA GLN A 494 -18.51 -24.89 13.91
C GLN A 494 -17.06 -24.59 13.49
N ARG A 495 -16.19 -24.33 14.48
CA ARG A 495 -14.77 -24.07 14.26
C ARG A 495 -14.06 -25.28 13.62
N GLU A 496 -14.22 -26.47 14.19
CA GLU A 496 -13.63 -27.72 13.66
C GLU A 496 -14.02 -28.01 12.20
N VAL A 497 -15.28 -27.72 11.84
CA VAL A 497 -15.77 -27.88 10.47
C VAL A 497 -15.20 -26.79 9.56
N CYS A 498 -15.24 -25.52 9.97
CA CYS A 498 -14.71 -24.40 9.18
C CYS A 498 -13.20 -24.53 8.91
N GLU A 499 -12.40 -24.96 9.88
CA GLU A 499 -10.95 -25.20 9.69
C GLU A 499 -10.68 -26.28 8.63
N ARG A 500 -11.47 -27.35 8.60
CA ARG A 500 -11.35 -28.41 7.58
C ARG A 500 -11.83 -27.98 6.20
N VAL A 501 -12.88 -27.16 6.15
CA VAL A 501 -13.34 -26.53 4.90
C VAL A 501 -12.28 -25.60 4.33
N ALA A 502 -11.60 -24.81 5.18
CA ALA A 502 -10.50 -23.94 4.79
C ALA A 502 -9.31 -24.70 4.17
N ARG A 503 -9.09 -25.95 4.60
CA ARG A 503 -8.09 -26.87 4.03
C ARG A 503 -8.54 -27.55 2.73
N GLY A 504 -9.72 -27.20 2.21
CA GLY A 504 -10.26 -27.76 0.96
C GLY A 504 -10.91 -29.13 1.09
N MET A 505 -11.20 -29.60 2.31
CA MET A 505 -11.82 -30.91 2.50
C MET A 505 -13.29 -30.92 2.04
N LEU A 506 -13.72 -32.04 1.46
CA LEU A 506 -15.10 -32.24 1.03
C LEU A 506 -16.00 -32.59 2.22
N ASN A 507 -17.28 -32.21 2.16
CA ASN A 507 -18.25 -32.48 3.24
C ASN A 507 -18.30 -33.97 3.67
N LYS A 508 -18.12 -34.90 2.71
CA LYS A 508 -18.08 -36.36 2.98
C LYS A 508 -16.84 -36.77 3.77
N GLN A 509 -15.69 -36.15 3.50
CA GLN A 509 -14.43 -36.42 4.20
C GLN A 509 -14.48 -35.86 5.62
N ILE A 510 -14.97 -34.63 5.77
CA ILE A 510 -15.17 -33.98 7.09
C ILE A 510 -16.12 -34.79 7.97
N ALA A 511 -17.22 -35.29 7.39
CA ALA A 511 -18.18 -36.14 8.09
C ALA A 511 -17.54 -37.44 8.61
N ALA A 512 -16.73 -38.09 7.78
CA ALA A 512 -16.01 -39.31 8.16
C ALA A 512 -14.98 -39.06 9.25
N GLU A 513 -14.26 -37.94 9.19
CA GLU A 513 -13.20 -37.62 10.16
C GLU A 513 -13.77 -37.17 11.52
N LEU A 514 -14.83 -36.37 11.51
CA LEU A 514 -15.44 -35.84 12.74
C LEU A 514 -16.48 -36.79 13.37
N GLY A 515 -16.77 -37.92 12.74
CA GLY A 515 -17.78 -38.88 13.23
C GLY A 515 -19.20 -38.32 13.26
N ILE A 516 -19.54 -37.41 12.33
CA ILE A 516 -20.86 -36.76 12.23
C ILE A 516 -21.48 -36.95 10.84
N SER A 517 -22.78 -36.71 10.70
CA SER A 517 -23.45 -36.84 9.41
C SER A 517 -23.05 -35.74 8.41
N ALA A 518 -23.08 -36.05 7.12
CA ALA A 518 -22.82 -35.04 6.07
C ALA A 518 -23.86 -33.90 6.08
N SER A 519 -25.08 -34.13 6.58
CA SER A 519 -26.06 -33.08 6.83
C SER A 519 -25.65 -32.16 7.99
N ALA A 520 -25.11 -32.70 9.08
CA ALA A 520 -24.57 -31.91 10.19
C ALA A 520 -23.36 -31.06 9.77
N VAL A 521 -22.47 -31.61 8.93
CA VAL A 521 -21.36 -30.83 8.34
C VAL A 521 -21.88 -29.65 7.53
N ARG A 522 -22.91 -29.85 6.69
CA ARG A 522 -23.52 -28.76 5.91
C ARG A 522 -24.11 -27.66 6.80
N LEU A 523 -24.77 -28.05 7.90
CA LEU A 523 -25.35 -27.12 8.86
C LEU A 523 -24.26 -26.30 9.58
N TYR A 524 -23.28 -26.97 10.21
CA TYR A 524 -22.19 -26.28 10.93
C TYR A 524 -21.34 -25.41 10.01
N ARG A 525 -21.14 -25.83 8.75
CA ARG A 525 -20.49 -25.02 7.72
C ARG A 525 -21.29 -23.76 7.42
N ALA A 526 -22.60 -23.87 7.19
CA ALA A 526 -23.44 -22.72 6.87
C ALA A 526 -23.49 -21.72 8.03
N GLU A 527 -23.76 -22.18 9.25
CA GLU A 527 -23.80 -21.34 10.45
C GLU A 527 -22.42 -20.73 10.77
N GLY A 528 -21.35 -21.50 10.59
CA GLY A 528 -19.99 -21.01 10.81
C GLY A 528 -19.59 -19.94 9.79
N MET A 529 -19.89 -20.15 8.52
CA MET A 529 -19.64 -19.16 7.45
C MET A 529 -20.50 -17.90 7.62
N GLU A 530 -21.75 -18.03 8.06
CA GLU A 530 -22.64 -16.90 8.37
C GLU A 530 -22.08 -16.06 9.54
N LYS A 531 -21.69 -16.69 10.65
CA LYS A 531 -21.08 -16.01 11.80
C LYS A 531 -19.74 -15.35 11.47
N LEU A 532 -18.94 -16.01 10.63
CA LEU A 532 -17.69 -15.46 10.09
C LEU A 532 -17.93 -14.49 8.93
N GLY A 533 -19.19 -14.25 8.53
CA GLY A 533 -19.63 -13.46 7.37
C GLY A 533 -18.73 -13.62 6.15
N VAL A 534 -18.48 -14.86 5.78
CA VAL A 534 -17.80 -15.26 4.55
C VAL A 534 -18.77 -16.03 3.67
N ALA A 535 -18.74 -15.75 2.36
CA ALA A 535 -19.66 -16.35 1.40
C ALA A 535 -19.09 -17.62 0.75
N SER A 536 -17.77 -17.85 0.83
CA SER A 536 -17.10 -18.95 0.13
C SER A 536 -16.05 -19.68 0.97
N ALA A 537 -15.73 -20.91 0.58
CA ALA A 537 -14.65 -21.68 1.18
C ALA A 537 -13.26 -21.05 0.90
N ALA A 538 -13.12 -20.33 -0.22
CA ALA A 538 -11.92 -19.59 -0.55
C ALA A 538 -11.73 -18.35 0.35
N GLU A 539 -12.81 -17.61 0.63
CA GLU A 539 -12.80 -16.54 1.64
C GLU A 539 -12.48 -17.09 3.02
N LEU A 540 -13.06 -18.23 3.40
CA LEU A 540 -12.76 -18.91 4.65
C LEU A 540 -11.27 -19.29 4.73
N ALA A 541 -10.68 -19.83 3.67
CA ALA A 541 -9.25 -20.15 3.60
C ALA A 541 -8.36 -18.90 3.69
N SER A 542 -8.70 -17.84 2.95
CA SER A 542 -8.01 -16.54 3.00
C SER A 542 -8.07 -15.92 4.39
N LEU A 543 -9.22 -16.05 5.06
CA LEU A 543 -9.46 -15.58 6.42
C LEU A 543 -8.54 -16.30 7.41
N PHE A 544 -8.53 -17.64 7.43
CA PHE A 544 -7.64 -18.40 8.32
C PHE A 544 -6.16 -18.14 8.02
N ALA A 545 -5.76 -18.03 6.75
CA ALA A 545 -4.38 -17.71 6.35
C ALA A 545 -3.96 -16.28 6.71
N ARG A 546 -4.90 -15.34 6.86
CA ARG A 546 -4.63 -13.98 7.38
C ARG A 546 -4.41 -14.01 8.89
N LEU A 547 -5.17 -14.80 9.64
CA LEU A 547 -4.98 -14.95 11.08
C LEU A 547 -3.64 -15.59 11.43
N GLU A 548 -3.25 -16.67 10.74
CA GLU A 548 -1.96 -17.34 10.98
C GLU A 548 -0.77 -16.39 10.81
N ARG A 549 -0.87 -15.41 9.89
CA ARG A 549 0.15 -14.37 9.67
C ARG A 549 0.19 -13.26 10.72
N VAL A 550 -0.86 -13.13 11.53
CA VAL A 550 -0.98 -12.07 12.55
C VAL A 550 -0.71 -12.63 13.95
N THR A 551 -0.96 -13.93 14.17
CA THR A 551 -0.71 -14.62 15.45
C THR A 551 0.66 -15.30 15.55
N GLY A 552 1.42 -15.37 14.45
CA GLY A 552 2.79 -15.89 14.39
C GLY A 552 3.75 -14.79 13.98
#